data_AF-A0A1X7A873-F1
#
_entry.id   AF-A0A1X7A873-F1
#
_cell.length_a   1.000
_cell.length_b   1.000
_cell.length_c   1.000
_cell.angle_alpha   90.00
_cell.angle_beta   90.00
_cell.angle_gamma   90.00
#
_symmetry.space_group_name_H-M   'P 1'
#
loop_
_entity.id
_entity.type
_entity.pdbx_description
1 polymer ?
#
loop_
_entity_poly.entity_id
_entity_poly.type
_entity_poly.pdbx_seq_one_letter_code
_entity_poly.pdbx_strand_id
1 'polypeptide(L)'
;MKQARGWILASVFLAAGSLPSWAEGIAVTLLGTGTPVPSLDAFGPATLVEAAGQTLLFDAGRGVAMQLSHAGVRIGGIDAVFLTHHHSDHVTGLDDVLLTGWLPFPPGRRIGPLPLVGPPGVGELAEGFAIAFARDRAIREASLGLDPAGMTLEPRPFTQDGVVWEKGGLTVTAFEVPHGEHIKPAYGFRIDYADNTVVLSGDTAFSETVIEQATGADLLVHEVFAANAEVSASPAGKAIASHHTSPEEAGEVFTQARPALAVFTHVALLPPAPPTRDEVLARTRAVYNGRVEMGQDGMRIVASEDGIRIVN
;
A
#
# COMPACT_ATOMS: atom_id res chain seq x y z
N MET A 1 34.56 36.47 52.93
CA MET A 1 34.74 35.99 51.54
C MET A 1 33.57 35.08 51.18
N LYS A 2 32.57 35.61 50.46
CA LYS A 2 31.44 34.84 49.90
C LYS A 2 31.46 35.06 48.40
N GLN A 3 31.73 34.02 47.62
CA GLN A 3 31.65 34.06 46.15
C GLN A 3 30.21 33.78 45.72
N ALA A 4 29.61 34.72 45.00
CA ALA A 4 28.37 34.51 44.27
C ALA A 4 28.69 33.84 42.92
N ARG A 5 28.06 32.68 42.65
CA ARG A 5 28.11 32.01 41.35
C ARG A 5 26.97 32.55 40.48
N GLY A 6 27.33 33.19 39.37
CA GLY A 6 26.40 33.63 38.33
C GLY A 6 25.85 32.43 37.55
N TRP A 7 24.58 32.49 37.21
CA TRP A 7 23.91 31.52 36.35
C TRP A 7 24.05 31.98 34.90
N ILE A 8 24.67 31.17 34.06
CA ILE A 8 24.70 31.36 32.61
C ILE A 8 23.45 30.66 32.06
N LEU A 9 22.50 31.44 31.54
CA LEU A 9 21.40 30.95 30.72
C LEU A 9 21.98 30.49 29.38
N ALA A 10 22.06 29.18 29.16
CA ALA A 10 22.34 28.62 27.85
C ALA A 10 21.06 28.69 27.00
N SER A 11 21.06 29.60 26.03
CA SER A 11 20.05 29.66 24.98
C SER A 11 20.18 28.43 24.08
N VAL A 12 19.22 27.50 24.18
CA VAL A 12 19.10 26.38 23.25
C VAL A 12 18.59 26.95 21.93
N PHE A 13 19.47 27.05 20.93
CA PHE A 13 19.06 27.23 19.55
C PHE A 13 18.39 25.94 19.08
N LEU A 14 17.06 25.95 18.95
CA LEU A 14 16.34 24.99 18.12
C LEU A 14 16.81 25.21 16.68
N ALA A 15 17.69 24.34 16.20
CA ALA A 15 17.93 24.23 14.77
C ALA A 15 16.60 23.80 14.14
N ALA A 16 15.99 24.70 13.38
CA ALA A 16 14.92 24.35 12.47
C ALA A 16 15.52 23.38 11.44
N GLY A 17 15.36 22.07 11.67
CA GLY A 17 15.68 21.08 10.66
C GLY A 17 14.84 21.38 9.44
N SER A 18 15.47 21.60 8.30
CA SER A 18 14.79 21.58 7.00
C SER A 18 14.04 20.25 6.94
N LEU A 19 12.71 20.31 6.83
CA LEU A 19 11.93 19.12 6.53
C LEU A 19 12.52 18.49 5.26
N PRO A 20 12.60 17.15 5.17
CA PRO A 20 13.05 16.52 3.95
C PRO A 20 12.21 17.05 2.77
N SER A 21 12.81 17.20 1.59
CA SER A 21 12.20 17.77 0.36
C SER A 21 10.99 16.98 -0.19
N TRP A 22 10.46 16.05 0.59
CA TRP A 22 9.22 15.32 0.36
C TRP A 22 8.04 15.90 1.14
N ALA A 23 8.27 16.92 1.98
CA ALA A 23 7.22 17.54 2.80
C ALA A 23 6.07 18.13 1.97
N GLU A 24 6.28 18.35 0.67
CA GLU A 24 5.32 18.96 -0.26
C GLU A 24 4.83 17.98 -1.35
N GLY A 25 5.09 16.67 -1.22
CA GLY A 25 4.73 15.65 -2.21
C GLY A 25 4.09 14.39 -1.64
N ILE A 26 3.90 13.38 -2.48
CA ILE A 26 3.43 12.04 -2.11
C ILE A 26 4.56 11.04 -2.33
N ALA A 27 5.02 10.40 -1.25
CA ALA A 27 5.96 9.30 -1.32
C ALA A 27 5.23 7.96 -1.26
N VAL A 28 5.61 7.04 -2.15
CA VAL A 28 5.04 5.70 -2.27
C VAL A 28 6.17 4.68 -2.13
N THR A 29 6.03 3.71 -1.25
CA THR A 29 6.96 2.57 -1.15
C THR A 29 6.20 1.28 -1.39
N LEU A 30 6.62 0.51 -2.40
CA LEU A 30 6.12 -0.83 -2.65
C LEU A 30 6.76 -1.77 -1.62
N LEU A 31 6.05 -2.07 -0.54
CA LEU A 31 6.56 -2.94 0.52
C LEU A 31 6.54 -4.40 0.07
N GLY A 32 5.57 -4.79 -0.74
CA GLY A 32 5.49 -6.11 -1.35
C GLY A 32 4.79 -6.06 -2.71
N THR A 33 5.34 -6.77 -3.68
CA THR A 33 4.92 -6.80 -5.10
C THR A 33 4.54 -8.20 -5.58
N GLY A 34 4.46 -9.16 -4.67
CA GLY A 34 4.16 -10.56 -4.92
C GLY A 34 2.66 -10.85 -5.04
N THR A 35 2.29 -12.11 -4.85
CA THR A 35 0.94 -12.65 -5.09
C THR A 35 0.59 -13.70 -4.01
N PRO A 36 -0.52 -14.46 -4.13
CA PRO A 36 -0.82 -15.53 -3.17
C PRO A 36 0.25 -16.64 -3.14
N VAL A 37 0.99 -16.83 -4.23
CA VAL A 37 2.05 -17.85 -4.29
C VAL A 37 3.27 -17.33 -3.52
N PRO A 38 3.72 -18.03 -2.47
CA PRO A 38 4.86 -17.58 -1.68
C PRO A 38 6.14 -17.52 -2.51
N SER A 39 6.86 -16.40 -2.39
CA SER A 39 8.16 -16.19 -3.02
C SER A 39 9.16 -15.71 -1.97
N LEU A 40 10.45 -16.03 -2.19
CA LEU A 40 11.55 -15.44 -1.41
C LEU A 40 11.96 -14.07 -1.95
N ASP A 41 11.58 -13.77 -3.19
CA ASP A 41 12.00 -12.57 -3.91
C ASP A 41 10.92 -11.48 -3.93
N ALA A 42 9.69 -11.80 -3.52
CA ALA A 42 8.57 -10.88 -3.46
C ALA A 42 7.60 -11.23 -2.32
N PHE A 43 7.40 -10.29 -1.40
CA PHE A 43 6.45 -10.33 -0.30
C PHE A 43 5.03 -10.03 -0.79
N GLY A 44 4.03 -10.33 0.04
CA GLY A 44 2.62 -10.14 -0.34
C GLY A 44 2.28 -8.66 -0.60
N PRO A 45 1.26 -8.38 -1.44
CA PRO A 45 0.85 -7.02 -1.79
C PRO A 45 0.73 -6.08 -0.58
N ALA A 46 1.53 -5.01 -0.61
CA ALA A 46 1.46 -3.93 0.37
C ALA A 46 2.13 -2.68 -0.19
N THR A 47 1.43 -1.54 -0.15
CA THR A 47 1.93 -0.25 -0.62
C THR A 47 1.81 0.79 0.48
N LEU A 48 2.93 1.40 0.85
CA LEU A 48 2.96 2.51 1.80
C LEU A 48 2.82 3.84 1.07
N VAL A 49 2.00 4.75 1.59
CA VAL A 49 1.90 6.12 1.12
C VAL A 49 2.15 7.08 2.28
N GLU A 50 3.07 8.01 2.09
CA GLU A 50 3.44 9.05 3.05
C GLU A 50 3.24 10.44 2.41
N ALA A 51 2.32 11.23 2.97
CA ALA A 51 1.96 12.57 2.49
C ALA A 51 1.26 13.34 3.62
N ALA A 52 1.33 14.68 3.63
CA ALA A 52 0.67 15.51 4.67
C ALA A 52 0.96 15.12 6.13
N GLY A 53 2.14 14.53 6.41
CA GLY A 53 2.47 13.98 7.73
C GLY A 53 1.64 12.76 8.13
N GLN A 54 1.00 12.08 7.17
CA GLN A 54 0.29 10.82 7.34
C GLN A 54 1.11 9.66 6.78
N THR A 55 0.98 8.50 7.42
CA THR A 55 1.56 7.22 6.99
C THR A 55 0.41 6.24 6.79
N LEU A 56 -0.01 6.04 5.54
CA LEU A 56 -1.14 5.21 5.14
C LEU A 56 -0.64 3.91 4.49
N LEU A 57 -1.20 2.77 4.90
CA LEU A 57 -0.85 1.46 4.35
C LEU A 57 -2.00 0.94 3.50
N PHE A 58 -1.73 0.61 2.24
CA PHE A 58 -2.69 0.03 1.29
C PHE A 58 -2.36 -1.44 1.08
N ASP A 59 -3.30 -2.30 1.48
CA ASP A 59 -3.16 -3.72 1.70
C ASP A 59 -2.05 -4.08 2.72
N ALA A 60 -2.16 -5.26 3.28
CA ALA A 60 -1.28 -5.76 4.32
C ALA A 60 -0.98 -7.25 4.06
N GLY A 61 -0.29 -7.50 2.96
CA GLY A 61 0.12 -8.84 2.58
C GLY A 61 1.24 -9.43 3.42
N ARG A 62 1.51 -10.72 3.18
CA ARG A 62 2.48 -11.50 3.95
C ARG A 62 3.84 -10.79 4.04
N GLY A 63 4.32 -10.61 5.28
CA GLY A 63 5.64 -10.06 5.60
C GLY A 63 5.74 -8.53 5.54
N VAL A 64 4.61 -7.84 5.41
CA VAL A 64 4.54 -6.37 5.43
C VAL A 64 5.21 -5.75 6.67
N ALA A 65 5.11 -6.34 7.86
CA ALA A 65 5.76 -5.82 9.07
C ALA A 65 7.30 -5.86 8.98
N MET A 66 7.85 -6.89 8.34
CA MET A 66 9.29 -6.96 8.07
C MET A 66 9.71 -5.88 7.08
N GLN A 67 8.92 -5.67 6.03
CA GLN A 67 9.18 -4.68 4.99
C GLN A 67 9.07 -3.24 5.52
N LEU A 68 8.09 -2.96 6.37
CA LEU A 68 7.99 -1.68 7.10
C LEU A 68 9.23 -1.43 7.96
N SER A 69 9.69 -2.46 8.67
CA SER A 69 10.91 -2.35 9.49
C SER A 69 12.16 -2.12 8.64
N HIS A 70 12.26 -2.78 7.49
CA HIS A 70 13.36 -2.60 6.53
C HIS A 70 13.35 -1.19 5.93
N ALA A 71 12.17 -0.63 5.66
CA ALA A 71 11.98 0.75 5.20
C ALA A 71 12.18 1.80 6.30
N GLY A 72 12.49 1.40 7.54
CA GLY A 72 12.67 2.33 8.68
C GLY A 72 11.36 2.95 9.18
N VAL A 73 10.21 2.39 8.80
CA VAL A 73 8.88 2.91 9.15
C VAL A 73 8.47 2.37 10.50
N ARG A 74 8.02 3.26 11.39
CA ARG A 74 7.49 2.87 12.70
C ARG A 74 6.08 2.28 12.51
N ILE A 75 5.97 0.95 12.63
CA ILE A 75 4.71 0.20 12.47
C ILE A 75 3.60 0.75 13.37
N GLY A 76 3.88 1.02 14.64
CA GLY A 76 2.91 1.64 15.57
C GLY A 76 2.57 3.10 15.25
N GLY A 77 3.13 3.66 14.19
CA GLY A 77 2.87 4.99 13.66
C GLY A 77 2.02 5.03 12.40
N ILE A 78 1.60 3.88 11.86
CA ILE A 78 0.65 3.83 10.73
C ILE A 78 -0.67 4.46 11.17
N ASP A 79 -1.15 5.45 10.42
CA ASP A 79 -2.37 6.21 10.71
C ASP A 79 -3.64 5.45 10.32
N ALA A 80 -3.60 4.66 9.23
CA ALA A 80 -4.71 3.85 8.76
C ALA A 80 -4.22 2.75 7.81
N VAL A 81 -4.98 1.64 7.75
CA VAL A 81 -4.86 0.61 6.72
C VAL A 81 -6.07 0.67 5.80
N PHE A 82 -5.83 0.62 4.50
CA PHE A 82 -6.83 0.55 3.44
C PHE A 82 -6.77 -0.83 2.79
N LEU A 83 -7.90 -1.50 2.63
CA LEU A 83 -7.97 -2.77 1.89
C LEU A 83 -8.63 -2.56 0.54
N THR A 84 -7.98 -3.06 -0.52
CA THR A 84 -8.57 -3.10 -1.87
C THR A 84 -9.70 -4.13 -1.93
N HIS A 85 -9.47 -5.32 -1.37
CA HIS A 85 -10.42 -6.43 -1.27
C HIS A 85 -9.98 -7.45 -0.21
N HIS A 86 -10.69 -8.58 -0.09
CA HIS A 86 -10.52 -9.56 1.00
C HIS A 86 -9.67 -10.79 0.66
N HIS A 87 -8.98 -10.83 -0.49
CA HIS A 87 -8.11 -11.98 -0.76
C HIS A 87 -6.98 -12.07 0.28
N SER A 88 -6.60 -13.32 0.58
CA SER A 88 -5.70 -13.61 1.70
C SER A 88 -4.33 -12.94 1.55
N ASP A 89 -3.80 -12.82 0.35
CA ASP A 89 -2.51 -12.21 0.09
C ASP A 89 -2.48 -10.70 0.31
N HIS A 90 -3.65 -10.05 0.40
CA HIS A 90 -3.78 -8.63 0.76
C HIS A 90 -4.03 -8.42 2.26
N VAL A 91 -4.30 -9.48 3.04
CA VAL A 91 -4.76 -9.38 4.44
C VAL A 91 -3.89 -10.16 5.44
N THR A 92 -3.20 -11.21 5.01
CA THR A 92 -2.48 -12.16 5.89
C THR A 92 -1.24 -11.61 6.62
N GLY A 93 -0.89 -10.34 6.44
CA GLY A 93 0.11 -9.64 7.24
C GLY A 93 -0.48 -8.54 8.15
N LEU A 94 -1.78 -8.28 8.06
CA LEU A 94 -2.46 -7.27 8.88
C LEU A 94 -2.36 -7.59 10.37
N ASP A 95 -2.33 -8.87 10.72
CA ASP A 95 -2.25 -9.37 12.09
C ASP A 95 -0.90 -9.00 12.70
N ASP A 96 0.18 -9.18 11.94
CA ASP A 96 1.51 -8.78 12.35
C ASP A 96 1.61 -7.24 12.49
N VAL A 97 1.04 -6.46 11.57
CA VAL A 97 0.97 -4.99 11.70
C VAL A 97 0.26 -4.56 12.98
N LEU A 98 -0.85 -5.23 13.32
CA LEU A 98 -1.63 -4.94 14.53
C LEU A 98 -0.84 -5.29 15.80
N LEU A 99 -0.35 -6.53 15.88
CA LEU A 99 0.35 -7.06 17.06
C LEU A 99 1.69 -6.39 17.29
N THR A 100 2.50 -6.25 16.24
CA THR A 100 3.81 -5.60 16.30
C THR A 100 3.65 -4.09 16.55
N GLY A 101 2.63 -3.47 15.98
CA GLY A 101 2.29 -2.07 16.24
C GLY A 101 1.99 -1.78 17.71
N TRP A 102 1.38 -2.73 18.42
CA TRP A 102 0.99 -2.59 19.82
C TRP A 102 2.14 -2.78 20.84
N LEU A 103 3.29 -3.31 20.41
CA LEU A 103 4.44 -3.52 21.31
C LEU A 103 4.86 -2.21 22.02
N PRO A 104 5.30 -2.24 23.28
CA PRO A 104 5.67 -1.02 24.03
C PRO A 104 6.98 -0.37 23.57
N PHE A 105 7.74 -1.04 22.71
CA PHE A 105 9.02 -0.59 22.18
C PHE A 105 8.98 -0.45 20.66
N PRO A 106 9.87 0.34 20.04
CA PRO A 106 9.98 0.44 18.59
C PRO A 106 10.20 -0.94 17.94
N PRO A 107 9.61 -1.22 16.76
CA PRO A 107 8.85 -0.31 15.89
C PRO A 107 7.37 -0.09 16.28
N GLY A 108 6.91 -0.57 17.44
CA GLY A 108 5.53 -0.42 17.92
C GLY A 108 5.20 0.97 18.51
N ARG A 109 4.59 0.97 19.70
CA ARG A 109 4.05 2.11 20.48
C ARG A 109 2.73 2.69 19.98
N ARG A 110 1.87 1.87 19.38
CA ARG A 110 0.49 2.28 19.10
C ARG A 110 -0.28 2.43 20.41
N ILE A 111 -0.90 3.59 20.63
CA ILE A 111 -1.65 3.93 21.85
C ILE A 111 -3.17 4.03 21.64
N GLY A 112 -3.65 3.81 20.42
CA GLY A 112 -5.06 3.89 20.07
C GLY A 112 -5.40 2.93 18.93
N PRO A 113 -6.69 2.82 18.57
CA PRO A 113 -7.10 1.90 17.53
C PRO A 113 -6.45 2.23 16.19
N LEU A 114 -6.29 1.22 15.36
CA LEU A 114 -5.84 1.33 13.97
C LEU A 114 -7.08 1.35 13.05
N PRO A 115 -7.40 2.47 12.39
CA PRO A 115 -8.44 2.49 11.37
C PRO A 115 -8.18 1.46 10.27
N LEU A 116 -9.21 0.66 9.99
CA LEU A 116 -9.26 -0.32 8.92
C LEU A 116 -10.35 0.09 7.94
N VAL A 117 -9.95 0.79 6.88
CA VAL A 117 -10.82 1.32 5.83
C VAL A 117 -10.89 0.30 4.70
N GLY A 118 -12.08 -0.05 4.23
CA GLY A 118 -12.18 -1.06 3.17
C GLY A 118 -13.62 -1.40 2.77
N PRO A 119 -13.77 -2.39 1.88
CA PRO A 119 -15.08 -2.90 1.46
C PRO A 119 -15.92 -3.44 2.63
N PRO A 120 -17.23 -3.70 2.44
CA PRO A 120 -18.03 -4.45 3.41
C PRO A 120 -17.32 -5.76 3.78
N GLY A 121 -17.34 -6.14 5.07
CA GLY A 121 -16.56 -7.28 5.59
C GLY A 121 -15.42 -6.92 6.53
N VAL A 122 -14.96 -5.65 6.55
CA VAL A 122 -13.86 -5.23 7.44
C VAL A 122 -14.22 -5.30 8.94
N GLY A 123 -15.51 -5.23 9.28
CA GLY A 123 -15.97 -5.39 10.66
C GLY A 123 -15.82 -6.83 11.14
N GLU A 124 -16.23 -7.79 10.30
CA GLU A 124 -16.09 -9.23 10.52
C GLU A 124 -14.62 -9.63 10.60
N LEU A 125 -13.77 -9.04 9.74
CA LEU A 125 -12.33 -9.24 9.79
C LEU A 125 -11.73 -8.74 11.11
N ALA A 126 -12.09 -7.53 11.53
CA ALA A 126 -11.64 -6.96 12.80
C ALA A 126 -12.08 -7.80 14.02
N GLU A 127 -13.32 -8.28 14.02
CA GLU A 127 -13.83 -9.19 15.06
C GLU A 127 -13.06 -10.52 15.07
N GLY A 128 -12.83 -11.10 13.88
CA GLY A 128 -12.06 -12.33 13.74
C GLY A 128 -10.65 -12.21 14.32
N PHE A 129 -9.97 -11.08 14.09
CA PHE A 129 -8.64 -10.81 14.64
C PHE A 129 -8.69 -10.62 16.16
N ALA A 130 -9.68 -9.89 16.67
CA ALA A 130 -9.88 -9.74 18.11
C ALA A 130 -10.08 -11.10 18.81
N ILE A 131 -10.82 -12.01 18.18
CA ILE A 131 -11.03 -13.39 18.68
C ILE A 131 -9.73 -14.19 18.59
N ALA A 132 -9.08 -14.21 17.43
CA ALA A 132 -7.87 -15.01 17.17
C ALA A 132 -6.74 -14.69 18.18
N PHE A 133 -6.60 -13.41 18.54
CA PHE A 133 -5.50 -12.94 19.38
C PHE A 133 -5.93 -12.54 20.80
N ALA A 134 -7.16 -12.87 21.23
CA ALA A 134 -7.67 -12.54 22.57
C ALA A 134 -6.77 -13.05 23.72
N ARG A 135 -6.11 -14.20 23.52
CA ARG A 135 -5.18 -14.76 24.52
C ARG A 135 -3.88 -13.97 24.61
N ASP A 136 -3.29 -13.59 23.47
CA ASP A 136 -2.07 -12.76 23.46
C ASP A 136 -2.36 -11.37 24.07
N ARG A 137 -3.50 -10.79 23.70
CA ARG A 137 -4.03 -9.56 24.31
C ARG A 137 -4.07 -9.66 25.84
N ALA A 138 -4.76 -10.66 26.38
CA ALA A 138 -4.88 -10.84 27.83
C ALA A 138 -3.52 -11.02 28.52
N ILE A 139 -2.59 -11.76 27.91
CA ILE A 139 -1.23 -11.94 28.43
C ILE A 139 -0.51 -10.60 28.54
N ARG A 140 -0.55 -9.78 27.50
CA ARG A 140 0.18 -8.50 27.42
C ARG A 140 -0.46 -7.41 28.27
N GLU A 141 -1.78 -7.34 28.34
CA GLU A 141 -2.47 -6.46 29.29
C GLU A 141 -2.02 -6.77 30.73
N ALA A 142 -2.04 -8.05 31.12
CA ALA A 142 -1.68 -8.46 32.48
C ALA A 142 -0.18 -8.33 32.79
N SER A 143 0.71 -8.66 31.84
CA SER A 143 2.15 -8.70 32.08
C SER A 143 2.88 -7.38 31.80
N LEU A 144 2.37 -6.57 30.88
CA LEU A 144 3.02 -5.33 30.41
C LEU A 144 2.17 -4.07 30.66
N GLY A 145 0.91 -4.21 31.10
CA GLY A 145 0.04 -3.06 31.36
C GLY A 145 -0.32 -2.26 30.11
N LEU A 146 -0.30 -2.89 28.94
CA LEU A 146 -0.61 -2.22 27.68
C LEU A 146 -2.11 -1.89 27.60
N ASP A 147 -2.43 -0.70 27.09
CA ASP A 147 -3.81 -0.34 26.78
C ASP A 147 -4.29 -1.15 25.57
N PRO A 148 -5.36 -1.96 25.69
CA PRO A 148 -5.88 -2.76 24.59
C PRO A 148 -6.38 -1.95 23.40
N ALA A 149 -6.62 -0.64 23.54
CA ALA A 149 -6.93 0.24 22.42
C ALA A 149 -5.86 0.16 21.32
N GLY A 150 -4.58 0.00 21.68
CA GLY A 150 -3.47 -0.12 20.73
C GLY A 150 -3.46 -1.41 19.90
N MET A 151 -4.26 -2.41 20.26
CA MET A 151 -4.44 -3.67 19.51
C MET A 151 -5.83 -3.76 18.86
N THR A 152 -6.58 -2.66 18.81
CA THR A 152 -7.94 -2.65 18.25
C THR A 152 -7.89 -2.20 16.78
N LEU A 153 -8.52 -2.96 15.89
CA LEU A 153 -8.87 -2.48 14.55
C LEU A 153 -10.19 -1.71 14.65
N GLU A 154 -10.23 -0.48 14.16
CA GLU A 154 -11.44 0.33 14.06
C GLU A 154 -11.99 0.22 12.63
N PRO A 155 -13.00 -0.64 12.38
CA PRO A 155 -13.51 -0.86 11.04
C PRO A 155 -14.24 0.38 10.51
N ARG A 156 -13.94 0.75 9.26
CA ARG A 156 -14.55 1.85 8.51
C ARG A 156 -14.96 1.37 7.11
N PRO A 157 -16.08 0.62 7.01
CA PRO A 157 -16.54 0.10 5.73
C PRO A 157 -17.09 1.23 4.85
N PHE A 158 -16.95 1.09 3.54
CA PHE A 158 -17.64 1.90 2.52
C PHE A 158 -18.28 0.99 1.46
N THR A 159 -19.32 1.49 0.78
CA THR A 159 -20.14 0.69 -0.15
C THR A 159 -20.25 1.30 -1.55
N GLN A 160 -19.60 2.45 -1.77
CA GLN A 160 -19.67 3.20 -3.03
C GLN A 160 -18.39 3.99 -3.22
N ASP A 161 -18.13 4.37 -4.46
CA ASP A 161 -17.04 5.26 -4.83
C ASP A 161 -17.12 6.60 -4.07
N GLY A 162 -15.96 7.18 -3.77
CA GLY A 162 -15.87 8.48 -3.14
C GLY A 162 -14.74 8.60 -2.13
N VAL A 163 -14.70 9.75 -1.46
CA VAL A 163 -13.68 10.05 -0.46
C VAL A 163 -13.88 9.17 0.77
N VAL A 164 -12.87 8.37 1.08
CA VAL A 164 -12.83 7.44 2.24
C VAL A 164 -11.86 7.91 3.32
N TRP A 165 -10.99 8.87 3.01
CA TRP A 165 -10.10 9.51 3.97
C TRP A 165 -9.76 10.93 3.53
N GLU A 166 -9.81 11.87 4.46
CA GLU A 166 -9.42 13.27 4.23
C GLU A 166 -8.78 13.85 5.49
N LYS A 167 -7.51 14.26 5.40
CA LYS A 167 -6.79 14.86 6.53
C LYS A 167 -5.59 15.67 6.06
N GLY A 168 -5.48 16.91 6.54
CA GLY A 168 -4.31 17.76 6.24
C GLY A 168 -4.14 18.11 4.76
N GLY A 169 -5.24 18.11 3.99
CA GLY A 169 -5.23 18.32 2.53
C GLY A 169 -4.91 17.07 1.71
N LEU A 170 -4.59 15.93 2.35
CA LEU A 170 -4.50 14.63 1.70
C LEU A 170 -5.89 14.02 1.60
N THR A 171 -6.27 13.62 0.39
CA THR A 171 -7.56 12.98 0.09
C THR A 171 -7.30 11.59 -0.50
N VAL A 172 -7.98 10.57 0.01
CA VAL A 172 -8.03 9.22 -0.57
C VAL A 172 -9.45 8.95 -1.06
N THR A 173 -9.59 8.74 -2.35
CA THR A 173 -10.84 8.38 -3.03
C THR A 173 -10.79 6.92 -3.44
N ALA A 174 -11.75 6.13 -3.00
CA ALA A 174 -11.93 4.75 -3.46
C ALA A 174 -12.80 4.72 -4.72
N PHE A 175 -12.49 3.82 -5.65
CA PHE A 175 -13.28 3.58 -6.86
C PHE A 175 -13.33 2.09 -7.18
N GLU A 176 -14.52 1.57 -7.53
CA GLU A 176 -14.70 0.15 -7.79
C GLU A 176 -13.98 -0.28 -9.07
N VAL A 177 -13.38 -1.48 -9.02
CA VAL A 177 -12.66 -2.09 -10.14
C VAL A 177 -13.13 -3.52 -10.39
N PRO A 178 -13.13 -3.99 -11.65
CA PRO A 178 -13.55 -5.34 -11.98
C PRO A 178 -12.49 -6.38 -11.59
N HIS A 179 -12.62 -7.00 -10.43
CA HIS A 179 -11.76 -8.13 -10.01
C HIS A 179 -12.50 -9.48 -10.00
N GLY A 180 -13.52 -9.63 -10.86
CA GLY A 180 -14.27 -10.87 -11.03
C GLY A 180 -15.53 -11.00 -10.18
N GLU A 181 -16.48 -11.80 -10.68
CA GLU A 181 -17.85 -11.83 -10.16
C GLU A 181 -17.95 -12.29 -8.70
N HIS A 182 -17.04 -13.15 -8.26
CA HIS A 182 -17.04 -13.72 -6.91
C HIS A 182 -16.18 -12.92 -5.91
N ILE A 183 -15.54 -11.84 -6.36
CA ILE A 183 -14.58 -11.05 -5.57
C ILE A 183 -15.09 -9.61 -5.40
N LYS A 184 -16.37 -9.37 -5.69
CA LYS A 184 -16.98 -8.04 -5.56
C LYS A 184 -17.38 -7.73 -4.11
N PRO A 185 -17.21 -6.47 -3.67
CA PRO A 185 -16.54 -5.39 -4.39
C PRO A 185 -15.01 -5.47 -4.23
N ALA A 186 -14.30 -4.95 -5.23
CA ALA A 186 -12.86 -4.68 -5.18
C ALA A 186 -12.61 -3.23 -5.59
N TYR A 187 -11.59 -2.61 -5.01
CA TYR A 187 -11.36 -1.17 -5.14
C TYR A 187 -9.93 -0.83 -5.52
N GLY A 188 -9.79 0.18 -6.39
CA GLY A 188 -8.60 0.99 -6.50
C GLY A 188 -8.71 2.26 -5.64
N PHE A 189 -7.59 2.96 -5.50
CA PHE A 189 -7.50 4.19 -4.71
C PHE A 189 -6.79 5.29 -5.48
N ARG A 190 -7.41 6.47 -5.54
CA ARG A 190 -6.81 7.72 -5.99
C ARG A 190 -6.43 8.55 -4.78
N ILE A 191 -5.18 8.97 -4.71
CA ILE A 191 -4.60 9.75 -3.62
C ILE A 191 -4.14 11.10 -4.17
N ASP A 192 -4.73 12.16 -3.66
CA ASP A 192 -4.43 13.54 -4.05
C ASP A 192 -3.88 14.32 -2.85
N TYR A 193 -2.77 15.03 -3.05
CA TYR A 193 -2.19 15.95 -2.07
C TYR A 193 -1.36 17.03 -2.75
N ALA A 194 -1.60 18.28 -2.38
CA ALA A 194 -1.10 19.45 -3.11
C ALA A 194 -1.45 19.32 -4.60
N ASP A 195 -0.46 19.43 -5.49
CA ASP A 195 -0.63 19.28 -6.94
C ASP A 195 -0.27 17.87 -7.45
N ASN A 196 -0.11 16.89 -6.55
CA ASN A 196 0.31 15.54 -6.90
C ASN A 196 -0.83 14.53 -6.79
N THR A 197 -0.86 13.59 -7.73
CA THR A 197 -1.83 12.49 -7.79
C THR A 197 -1.11 11.15 -7.94
N VAL A 198 -1.45 10.21 -7.05
CA VAL A 198 -1.08 8.80 -7.14
C VAL A 198 -2.33 7.96 -7.30
N VAL A 199 -2.31 6.96 -8.18
CA VAL A 199 -3.38 5.97 -8.32
C VAL A 199 -2.84 4.57 -8.08
N LEU A 200 -3.52 3.81 -7.24
CA LEU A 200 -3.30 2.39 -7.01
C LEU A 200 -4.48 1.64 -7.63
N SER A 201 -4.24 0.74 -8.58
CA SER A 201 -5.33 0.04 -9.27
C SER A 201 -6.10 -0.94 -8.38
N GLY A 202 -5.44 -1.50 -7.36
CA GLY A 202 -5.83 -2.78 -6.79
C GLY A 202 -5.66 -3.92 -7.80
N ASP A 203 -6.18 -5.09 -7.50
CA ASP A 203 -6.29 -6.17 -8.47
C ASP A 203 -7.51 -5.91 -9.36
N THR A 204 -7.35 -6.05 -10.68
CA THR A 204 -8.37 -5.69 -11.64
C THR A 204 -8.11 -6.30 -13.02
N ALA A 205 -9.18 -6.70 -13.70
CA ALA A 205 -9.19 -6.82 -15.15
C ALA A 205 -9.06 -5.43 -15.82
N PHE A 206 -8.98 -5.40 -17.15
CA PHE A 206 -9.03 -4.13 -17.90
C PHE A 206 -10.18 -3.24 -17.40
N SER A 207 -9.87 -1.99 -17.04
CA SER A 207 -10.79 -1.09 -16.34
C SER A 207 -10.76 0.32 -16.91
N GLU A 208 -11.88 0.76 -17.48
CA GLU A 208 -12.07 2.15 -17.89
C GLU A 208 -12.03 3.10 -16.69
N THR A 209 -12.54 2.65 -15.53
CA THR A 209 -12.48 3.44 -14.29
C THR A 209 -11.03 3.74 -13.87
N VAL A 210 -10.12 2.76 -14.00
CA VAL A 210 -8.69 3.00 -13.73
C VAL A 210 -8.12 4.05 -14.69
N ILE A 211 -8.50 4.00 -15.98
CA ILE A 211 -8.07 4.99 -16.97
C ILE A 211 -8.54 6.40 -16.57
N GLU A 212 -9.82 6.54 -16.23
CA GLU A 212 -10.41 7.81 -15.81
C GLU A 212 -9.71 8.37 -14.57
N GLN A 213 -9.54 7.54 -13.54
CA GLN A 213 -8.95 7.95 -12.27
C GLN A 213 -7.46 8.26 -12.39
N ALA A 214 -6.73 7.57 -13.28
CA ALA A 214 -5.30 7.77 -13.50
C ALA A 214 -4.98 8.80 -14.58
N THR A 215 -5.98 9.41 -15.22
CA THR A 215 -5.76 10.39 -16.29
C THR A 215 -4.94 11.57 -15.76
N GLY A 216 -3.72 11.72 -16.27
CA GLY A 216 -2.78 12.77 -15.87
C GLY A 216 -2.18 12.61 -14.47
N ALA A 217 -2.26 11.43 -13.85
CA ALA A 217 -1.63 11.17 -12.56
C ALA A 217 -0.09 11.21 -12.64
N ASP A 218 0.58 11.60 -11.56
CA ASP A 218 2.04 11.48 -11.48
C ASP A 218 2.46 10.03 -11.50
N LEU A 219 1.80 9.20 -10.68
CA LEU A 219 2.08 7.78 -10.56
C LEU A 219 0.81 6.95 -10.74
N LEU A 220 0.90 5.92 -11.58
CA LEU A 220 -0.05 4.82 -11.61
C LEU A 220 0.67 3.53 -11.20
N VAL A 221 0.33 3.00 -10.03
CA VAL A 221 0.73 1.67 -9.58
C VAL A 221 -0.35 0.68 -10.02
N HIS A 222 0.01 -0.27 -10.88
CA HIS A 222 -0.95 -1.17 -11.53
C HIS A 222 -0.55 -2.64 -11.35
N GLU A 223 -1.51 -3.53 -11.14
CA GLU A 223 -1.27 -4.98 -11.18
C GLU A 223 -0.86 -5.47 -12.58
N VAL A 224 -0.26 -6.66 -12.67
CA VAL A 224 -0.08 -7.33 -13.97
C VAL A 224 -0.07 -8.84 -13.83
N PHE A 225 -0.79 -9.49 -14.74
CA PHE A 225 -0.85 -10.94 -14.86
C PHE A 225 -0.23 -11.43 -16.16
N ALA A 226 0.59 -12.48 -16.08
CA ALA A 226 1.08 -13.18 -17.26
C ALA A 226 1.32 -14.67 -16.98
N ALA A 227 1.06 -15.50 -17.98
CA ALA A 227 1.37 -16.91 -17.96
C ALA A 227 1.91 -17.36 -19.31
N ASN A 228 2.48 -18.56 -19.38
CA ASN A 228 2.85 -19.15 -20.67
C ASN A 228 1.59 -19.48 -21.51
N ALA A 229 1.78 -19.82 -22.79
CA ALA A 229 0.67 -20.08 -23.71
C ALA A 229 -0.21 -21.29 -23.29
N GLU A 230 0.39 -22.34 -22.73
CA GLU A 230 -0.34 -23.53 -22.28
C GLU A 230 -1.23 -23.22 -21.07
N VAL A 231 -0.67 -22.55 -20.06
CA VAL A 231 -1.38 -22.13 -18.85
C VAL A 231 -2.49 -21.16 -19.22
N SER A 232 -2.19 -20.15 -20.06
CA SER A 232 -3.18 -19.19 -20.56
C SER A 232 -4.33 -19.86 -21.33
N ALA A 233 -4.08 -20.99 -22.00
CA ALA A 233 -5.12 -21.73 -22.72
C ALA A 233 -5.98 -22.64 -21.80
N SER A 234 -5.47 -22.97 -20.62
CA SER A 234 -6.14 -23.85 -19.65
C SER A 234 -7.38 -23.19 -19.03
N PRO A 235 -8.37 -23.97 -18.55
CA PRO A 235 -9.55 -23.41 -17.87
C PRO A 235 -9.18 -22.56 -16.64
N ALA A 236 -8.21 -23.00 -15.84
CA ALA A 236 -7.76 -22.27 -14.66
C ALA A 236 -7.05 -20.96 -15.04
N GLY A 237 -6.15 -20.98 -16.03
CA GLY A 237 -5.47 -19.77 -16.50
C GLY A 237 -6.44 -18.75 -17.09
N LYS A 238 -7.45 -19.19 -17.85
CA LYS A 238 -8.52 -18.30 -18.35
C LYS A 238 -9.36 -17.69 -17.24
N ALA A 239 -9.71 -18.48 -16.22
CA ALA A 239 -10.50 -18.00 -15.09
C ALA A 239 -9.73 -17.01 -14.19
N ILE A 240 -8.41 -17.15 -14.10
CA ILE A 240 -7.57 -16.19 -13.39
C ILE A 240 -7.41 -14.94 -14.26
N ALA A 241 -7.02 -15.11 -15.54
CA ALA A 241 -6.84 -14.00 -16.47
C ALA A 241 -8.09 -13.13 -16.65
N SER A 242 -9.30 -13.69 -16.53
CA SER A 242 -10.55 -12.91 -16.67
C SER A 242 -10.77 -11.86 -15.59
N HIS A 243 -9.97 -11.86 -14.54
CA HIS A 243 -10.10 -10.96 -13.39
C HIS A 243 -8.81 -10.15 -13.12
N HIS A 244 -7.84 -10.23 -14.03
CA HIS A 244 -6.54 -9.57 -13.95
C HIS A 244 -6.18 -8.92 -15.29
N THR A 245 -5.16 -8.07 -15.30
CA THR A 245 -4.77 -7.30 -16.48
C THR A 245 -3.52 -7.88 -17.14
N SER A 246 -3.59 -8.18 -18.44
CA SER A 246 -2.41 -8.60 -19.21
C SER A 246 -1.43 -7.43 -19.47
N PRO A 247 -0.16 -7.70 -19.83
CA PRO A 247 0.79 -6.65 -20.16
C PRO A 247 0.34 -5.75 -21.32
N GLU A 248 -0.34 -6.32 -22.32
CA GLU A 248 -0.89 -5.59 -23.45
C GLU A 248 -2.02 -4.65 -23.00
N GLU A 249 -2.98 -5.17 -22.22
CA GLU A 249 -4.08 -4.38 -21.66
C GLU A 249 -3.57 -3.28 -20.72
N ALA A 250 -2.56 -3.57 -19.89
CA ALA A 250 -1.92 -2.54 -19.06
C ALA A 250 -1.28 -1.45 -19.93
N GLY A 251 -0.65 -1.83 -21.05
CA GLY A 251 -0.14 -0.88 -22.03
C GLY A 251 -1.24 0.00 -22.65
N GLU A 252 -2.43 -0.54 -22.91
CA GLU A 252 -3.59 0.23 -23.36
C GLU A 252 -4.10 1.18 -22.27
N VAL A 253 -4.20 0.72 -21.03
CA VAL A 253 -4.57 1.55 -19.86
C VAL A 253 -3.59 2.71 -19.72
N PHE A 254 -2.29 2.45 -19.75
CA PHE A 254 -1.25 3.48 -19.58
C PHE A 254 -1.22 4.47 -20.74
N THR A 255 -1.49 4.00 -21.97
CA THR A 255 -1.58 4.86 -23.15
C THR A 255 -2.74 5.85 -23.05
N GLN A 256 -3.87 5.42 -22.53
CA GLN A 256 -5.05 6.27 -22.37
C GLN A 256 -4.94 7.20 -21.16
N ALA A 257 -4.53 6.67 -20.00
CA ALA A 257 -4.36 7.44 -18.77
C ALA A 257 -3.21 8.45 -18.83
N ARG A 258 -2.13 8.13 -19.56
CA ARG A 258 -0.93 8.97 -19.68
C ARG A 258 -0.34 9.41 -18.31
N PRO A 259 -0.08 8.49 -17.38
CA PRO A 259 0.59 8.85 -16.13
C PRO A 259 2.03 9.32 -16.42
N ALA A 260 2.61 10.15 -15.55
CA ALA A 260 4.02 10.54 -15.69
C ALA A 260 4.98 9.36 -15.47
N LEU A 261 4.57 8.39 -14.63
CA LEU A 261 5.22 7.09 -14.46
C LEU A 261 4.15 6.01 -14.18
N ALA A 262 4.22 4.89 -14.89
CA ALA A 262 3.53 3.66 -14.52
C ALA A 262 4.51 2.70 -13.82
N VAL A 263 4.07 2.03 -12.76
CA VAL A 263 4.86 1.01 -12.06
C VAL A 263 4.02 -0.23 -11.81
N PHE A 264 4.53 -1.39 -12.21
CA PHE A 264 3.85 -2.65 -11.92
C PHE A 264 4.03 -3.06 -10.46
N THR A 265 2.94 -3.50 -9.82
CA THR A 265 2.93 -4.28 -8.57
C THR A 265 2.16 -5.59 -8.83
N HIS A 266 1.94 -6.40 -7.80
CA HIS A 266 1.18 -7.66 -7.87
C HIS A 266 1.51 -8.45 -9.15
N VAL A 267 2.78 -8.83 -9.27
CA VAL A 267 3.34 -9.34 -10.52
C VAL A 267 3.01 -10.84 -10.63
N ALA A 268 1.79 -11.13 -11.09
CA ALA A 268 1.20 -12.46 -11.14
C ALA A 268 1.69 -13.29 -12.32
N LEU A 269 2.85 -13.94 -12.11
CA LEU A 269 3.51 -14.80 -13.09
C LEU A 269 3.21 -16.28 -12.82
N LEU A 270 2.26 -16.86 -13.56
CA LEU A 270 1.77 -18.21 -13.27
C LEU A 270 2.71 -19.33 -13.76
N PRO A 271 3.12 -20.27 -12.89
CA PRO A 271 3.95 -21.40 -13.26
C PRO A 271 3.16 -22.46 -14.07
N PRO A 272 3.87 -23.35 -14.82
CA PRO A 272 5.32 -23.41 -14.97
C PRO A 272 5.86 -22.41 -16.00
N ALA A 273 7.14 -22.04 -15.89
CA ALA A 273 7.86 -21.22 -16.87
C ALA A 273 7.08 -19.98 -17.38
N PRO A 274 6.63 -19.09 -16.47
CA PRO A 274 5.98 -17.85 -16.90
C PRO A 274 6.96 -16.94 -17.65
N PRO A 275 6.45 -15.93 -18.38
CA PRO A 275 7.29 -14.87 -18.91
C PRO A 275 8.13 -14.21 -17.82
N THR A 276 9.35 -13.83 -18.15
CA THR A 276 10.22 -13.03 -17.30
C THR A 276 9.65 -11.61 -17.10
N ARG A 277 10.08 -10.93 -16.04
CA ARG A 277 9.71 -9.52 -15.79
C ARG A 277 10.10 -8.60 -16.98
N ASP A 278 11.21 -8.88 -17.65
CA ASP A 278 11.64 -8.14 -18.85
C ASP A 278 10.72 -8.39 -20.05
N GLU A 279 10.25 -9.63 -20.24
CA GLU A 279 9.28 -9.96 -21.28
C GLU A 279 7.92 -9.29 -21.01
N VAL A 280 7.48 -9.20 -19.76
CA VAL A 280 6.29 -8.43 -19.36
C VAL A 280 6.43 -6.95 -19.73
N LEU A 281 7.57 -6.33 -19.38
CA LEU A 281 7.85 -4.94 -19.76
C LEU A 281 7.91 -4.76 -21.28
N ALA A 282 8.54 -5.69 -22.00
CA ALA A 282 8.63 -5.64 -23.47
C ALA A 282 7.24 -5.70 -24.13
N ARG A 283 6.35 -6.58 -23.65
CA ARG A 283 4.97 -6.68 -24.12
C ARG A 283 4.18 -5.40 -23.84
N THR A 284 4.31 -4.84 -22.64
CA THR A 284 3.68 -3.57 -22.27
C THR A 284 4.17 -2.42 -23.18
N ARG A 285 5.48 -2.35 -23.41
CA ARG A 285 6.14 -1.32 -24.25
C ARG A 285 5.83 -1.45 -25.74
N ALA A 286 5.31 -2.59 -26.20
CA ALA A 286 4.80 -2.73 -27.55
C ALA A 286 3.53 -1.89 -27.80
N VAL A 287 2.82 -1.52 -26.72
CA VAL A 287 1.59 -0.71 -26.76
C VAL A 287 1.84 0.70 -26.18
N TYR A 288 2.59 0.80 -25.07
CA TYR A 288 2.82 2.04 -24.34
C TYR A 288 4.24 2.61 -24.54
N ASN A 289 4.32 3.87 -24.94
CA ASN A 289 5.59 4.57 -25.20
C ASN A 289 6.07 5.46 -24.03
N GLY A 290 5.31 5.57 -22.95
CA GLY A 290 5.71 6.38 -21.79
C GLY A 290 6.60 5.62 -20.80
N ARG A 291 6.85 6.22 -19.64
CA ARG A 291 7.72 5.63 -18.61
C ARG A 291 6.96 4.51 -17.88
N VAL A 292 7.47 3.29 -17.99
CA VAL A 292 6.96 2.12 -17.25
C VAL A 292 8.13 1.36 -16.64
N GLU A 293 7.98 1.03 -15.35
CA GLU A 293 8.96 0.28 -14.57
C GLU A 293 8.32 -0.95 -13.91
N MET A 294 9.14 -1.98 -13.70
CA MET A 294 8.74 -3.15 -12.93
C MET A 294 9.00 -2.88 -11.45
N GLY A 295 7.94 -2.84 -10.63
CA GLY A 295 8.06 -2.65 -9.20
C GLY A 295 8.81 -3.79 -8.52
N GLN A 296 9.48 -3.44 -7.42
CA GLN A 296 10.22 -4.37 -6.57
C GLN A 296 9.98 -3.97 -5.13
N ASP A 297 10.07 -4.94 -4.23
CA ASP A 297 9.93 -4.70 -2.82
C ASP A 297 11.00 -3.71 -2.33
N GLY A 298 10.58 -2.71 -1.55
CA GLY A 298 11.40 -1.59 -1.12
C GLY A 298 11.52 -0.45 -2.14
N MET A 299 11.03 -0.60 -3.37
CA MET A 299 11.06 0.49 -4.36
C MET A 299 10.29 1.68 -3.82
N ARG A 300 10.95 2.83 -3.72
CA ARG A 300 10.36 4.09 -3.28
C ARG A 300 10.28 5.07 -4.45
N ILE A 301 9.09 5.63 -4.66
CA ILE A 301 8.79 6.61 -5.70
C ILE A 301 8.24 7.84 -5.01
N VAL A 302 8.57 9.02 -5.50
CA VAL A 302 7.97 10.25 -4.97
C VAL A 302 7.58 11.20 -6.09
N ALA A 303 6.33 11.67 -6.01
CA ALA A 303 5.79 12.77 -6.78
C ALA A 303 5.85 14.05 -5.93
N SER A 304 6.34 15.13 -6.52
CA SER A 304 6.50 16.45 -5.89
C SER A 304 6.49 17.54 -6.95
N GLU A 305 6.60 18.82 -6.55
CA GLU A 305 6.74 19.95 -7.49
C GLU A 305 7.92 19.80 -8.47
N ASP A 306 8.99 19.09 -8.07
CA ASP A 306 10.15 18.78 -8.92
C ASP A 306 9.87 17.65 -9.95
N GLY A 307 8.65 17.11 -9.97
CA GLY A 307 8.23 15.96 -10.76
C GLY A 307 8.40 14.62 -10.04
N ILE A 308 8.28 13.54 -10.80
CA ILE A 308 8.30 12.16 -10.29
C ILE A 308 9.64 11.44 -10.45
N ARG A 309 10.16 10.90 -9.33
CA ARG A 309 11.44 10.18 -9.27
C ARG A 309 11.36 8.90 -8.43
N ILE A 310 12.08 7.88 -8.87
CA ILE A 310 12.38 6.69 -8.07
C ILE A 310 13.61 7.03 -7.21
N VAL A 311 13.55 6.71 -5.92
CA VAL A 311 14.62 6.92 -4.96
C VAL A 311 15.09 5.61 -4.37
N ASN A 312 16.41 5.45 -4.38
CA ASN A 312 17.13 4.32 -3.80
C ASN A 312 17.51 4.61 -2.35
#